data_AF-A0AA86P590-F1
#
_entry.id   AF-A0AA86P590-F1
#
_cell.length_a   1.000
_cell.length_b   1.000
_cell.length_c   1.000
_cell.angle_alpha   90.00
_cell.angle_beta   90.00
_cell.angle_gamma   90.00
#
_symmetry.space_group_name_H-M   'P 1'
#
loop_
_entity.id
_entity.type
_entity.pdbx_description
1 polymer ?
#
loop_
_entity_poly.entity_id
_entity_poly.type
_entity_poly.pdbx_seq_one_letter_code
_entity_poly.pdbx_strand_id
1 'polypeptide(L)'
;MDTFLTRIQTFYIPASSSVDSPQYRPSAEYTVHLSRADFSSLVALKLALQEKTKAGYIQSQFFQVAFKNEFQGVHGYQGAFLTTSEELRLSFQSQPSVIELVVVKYTKAQAKLLHQLVSKEELPGLVGYLQSVRKNAPEREESEEEAIGFAERYKDVYPEKMFQKIGNGLPAGWPVVDLQEEFEGFTGVQVPLGIYRECLKFAAKLNSE
;
A
#
# COMPACT_ATOMS: atom_id res chain seq x y z
N MET A 1 -32.19 -21.89 -1.75
CA MET A 1 -30.86 -21.40 -1.36
C MET A 1 -31.06 -20.13 -0.58
N ASP A 2 -30.67 -20.10 0.69
CA ASP A 2 -30.78 -18.90 1.52
C ASP A 2 -29.78 -17.86 1.00
N THR A 3 -30.30 -16.80 0.37
CA THR A 3 -29.54 -15.63 -0.04
C THR A 3 -29.90 -14.45 0.87
N PHE A 4 -28.89 -13.66 1.20
CA PHE A 4 -28.98 -12.53 2.12
C PHE A 4 -28.61 -11.26 1.37
N LEU A 5 -29.46 -10.25 1.49
CA LEU A 5 -29.12 -8.91 1.05
C LEU A 5 -27.98 -8.39 1.93
N THR A 6 -26.81 -8.13 1.34
CA THR A 6 -25.62 -7.69 2.06
C THR A 6 -25.22 -6.30 1.60
N ARG A 7 -25.18 -5.36 2.54
CA ARG A 7 -24.68 -3.99 2.35
C ARG A 7 -23.24 -3.92 2.82
N ILE A 8 -22.36 -3.39 2.01
CA ILE A 8 -20.93 -3.33 2.27
C ILE A 8 -20.50 -1.87 2.25
N GLN A 9 -20.03 -1.37 3.39
CA GLN A 9 -19.44 -0.04 3.48
C GLN A 9 -17.92 -0.15 3.50
N THR A 10 -17.25 0.51 2.56
CA THR A 10 -15.80 0.48 2.46
C THR A 10 -15.17 1.69 3.14
N PHE A 11 -14.05 1.48 3.82
CA PHE A 11 -13.32 2.50 4.56
C PHE A 11 -11.84 2.45 4.25
N TYR A 12 -11.14 3.58 4.38
CA TYR A 12 -9.68 3.66 4.30
C TYR A 12 -9.10 4.40 5.49
N ILE A 13 -7.80 4.18 5.71
CA ILE A 13 -7.01 4.97 6.66
C ILE A 13 -6.29 6.07 5.88
N PRO A 14 -6.57 7.36 6.13
CA PRO A 14 -5.89 8.47 5.47
C PRO A 14 -4.43 8.55 5.89
N ALA A 15 -3.59 9.21 5.08
CA ALA A 15 -2.17 9.38 5.38
C ALA A 15 -1.89 10.16 6.68
N SER A 16 -2.86 10.95 7.15
CA SER A 16 -2.80 11.65 8.44
C SER A 16 -3.02 10.74 9.65
N SER A 17 -3.18 9.43 9.45
CA SER A 17 -3.48 8.44 10.48
C SER A 17 -2.61 7.20 10.31
N SER A 18 -2.28 6.55 11.43
CA SER A 18 -1.50 5.30 11.43
C SER A 18 -2.42 4.07 11.47
N VAL A 19 -1.83 2.90 11.24
CA VAL A 19 -2.51 1.60 11.41
C VAL A 19 -2.79 1.31 12.89
N ASP A 20 -1.88 1.73 13.79
CA ASP A 20 -2.01 1.51 15.24
C ASP A 20 -3.06 2.40 15.91
N SER A 21 -3.35 3.56 15.30
CA SER A 21 -4.38 4.49 15.75
C SER A 21 -5.20 4.99 14.56
N PRO A 22 -6.07 4.15 13.99
CA PRO A 22 -6.72 4.40 12.72
C PRO A 22 -7.91 5.37 12.82
N GLN A 23 -7.95 6.34 11.91
CA GLN A 23 -9.09 7.21 11.65
C GLN A 23 -9.77 6.76 10.36
N TYR A 24 -10.71 5.83 10.48
CA TYR A 24 -11.40 5.30 9.31
C TYR A 24 -12.27 6.35 8.61
N ARG A 25 -12.10 6.46 7.30
CA ARG A 25 -12.91 7.34 6.44
C ARG A 25 -13.71 6.51 5.43
N PRO A 26 -15.03 6.73 5.29
CA PRO A 26 -15.82 6.01 4.31
C PRO A 26 -15.36 6.36 2.89
N SER A 27 -15.47 5.40 1.97
CA SER A 27 -15.03 5.57 0.57
C SER A 27 -16.12 5.24 -0.44
N ALA A 28 -16.84 4.14 -0.25
CA ALA A 28 -17.85 3.65 -1.20
C ALA A 28 -18.77 2.64 -0.52
N GLU A 29 -19.96 2.46 -1.08
CA GLU A 29 -20.95 1.50 -0.61
C GLU A 29 -21.36 0.57 -1.75
N TYR A 30 -21.55 -0.70 -1.41
CA TYR A 30 -21.98 -1.74 -2.33
C TYR A 30 -23.15 -2.51 -1.75
N THR A 31 -24.00 -3.04 -2.62
CA THR A 31 -25.09 -3.95 -2.24
C THR A 31 -25.00 -5.19 -3.11
N VAL A 32 -24.88 -6.36 -2.48
CA VAL A 32 -24.73 -7.66 -3.14
C VAL A 32 -25.60 -8.71 -2.45
N HIS A 33 -25.79 -9.85 -3.10
CA HIS A 33 -26.46 -11.00 -2.49
C HIS A 33 -25.43 -12.08 -2.15
N LEU A 34 -25.25 -12.34 -0.85
CA LEU A 34 -24.39 -13.42 -0.38
C LEU A 34 -25.23 -14.65 -0.01
N SER A 35 -24.68 -15.83 -0.26
CA SER A 35 -25.30 -17.09 0.11
C SER A 35 -24.80 -17.53 1.50
N ARG A 36 -25.52 -18.43 2.17
CA ARG A 36 -25.03 -19.04 3.42
C ARG A 36 -23.64 -19.70 3.26
N ALA A 37 -23.34 -20.26 2.09
CA ALA A 37 -22.05 -20.90 1.82
C ALA A 37 -20.89 -19.89 1.82
N ASP A 38 -21.16 -18.62 1.49
CA ASP A 38 -20.17 -17.55 1.47
C ASP A 38 -19.68 -17.23 2.89
N PHE A 39 -20.48 -17.52 3.92
CA PHE A 39 -20.14 -17.31 5.34
C PHE A 39 -19.55 -18.57 6.01
N SER A 40 -19.22 -19.61 5.24
CA SER A 40 -18.68 -20.87 5.78
C SER A 40 -17.23 -20.75 6.30
N SER A 41 -16.45 -19.83 5.74
CA SER A 41 -15.08 -19.52 6.13
C SER A 41 -14.73 -18.08 5.75
N LEU A 42 -13.72 -17.51 6.41
CA LEU A 42 -13.26 -16.15 6.13
C LEU A 42 -12.75 -16.02 4.69
N VAL A 43 -12.08 -17.06 4.18
CA VAL A 43 -11.61 -17.12 2.79
C VAL A 43 -12.79 -17.12 1.82
N ALA A 44 -13.81 -17.95 2.05
CA ALA A 44 -15.00 -17.99 1.21
C ALA A 44 -15.72 -16.63 1.17
N LEU A 45 -15.82 -15.96 2.31
CA LEU A 45 -16.43 -14.63 2.40
C LEU A 45 -15.65 -13.62 1.56
N LYS A 46 -14.32 -13.57 1.73
CA LYS A 46 -13.48 -12.62 0.98
C LYS A 46 -13.54 -12.87 -0.53
N LEU A 47 -13.51 -14.13 -0.97
CA LEU A 47 -13.67 -14.48 -2.38
C LEU A 47 -15.03 -14.05 -2.93
N ALA A 48 -16.11 -14.31 -2.19
CA ALA A 48 -17.46 -13.90 -2.57
C ALA A 48 -17.59 -12.37 -2.67
N LEU A 49 -16.98 -11.62 -1.74
CA LEU A 49 -16.92 -10.17 -1.79
C LEU A 49 -16.16 -9.68 -3.03
N GLN A 50 -15.03 -10.31 -3.38
CA GLN A 50 -14.25 -9.98 -4.58
C GLN A 50 -15.03 -10.22 -5.87
N GLU A 51 -15.71 -11.36 -5.97
CA GLU A 51 -16.48 -11.75 -7.16
C GLU A 51 -17.72 -10.87 -7.34
N LYS A 52 -18.50 -10.69 -6.26
CA LYS A 52 -19.85 -10.12 -6.35
C LYS A 52 -19.88 -8.60 -6.33
N THR A 53 -18.94 -7.95 -5.65
CA THR A 53 -18.88 -6.47 -5.65
C THR A 53 -18.37 -5.91 -6.97
N LYS A 54 -17.59 -6.69 -7.72
CA LYS A 54 -16.87 -6.27 -8.94
C LYS A 54 -16.01 -5.00 -8.74
N ALA A 55 -15.70 -4.67 -7.50
CA ALA A 55 -14.90 -3.50 -7.17
C ALA A 55 -13.42 -3.83 -7.39
N GLY A 56 -12.77 -3.15 -8.33
CA GLY A 56 -11.37 -3.41 -8.67
C GLY A 56 -10.42 -3.35 -7.47
N TYR A 57 -10.71 -2.48 -6.49
CA TYR A 57 -9.98 -2.45 -5.22
C TYR A 57 -10.12 -3.77 -4.43
N ILE A 58 -11.36 -4.23 -4.19
CA ILE A 58 -11.62 -5.42 -3.38
C ILE A 58 -10.96 -6.64 -4.03
N GLN A 59 -10.97 -6.71 -5.36
CA GLN A 59 -10.35 -7.78 -6.15
C GLN A 59 -8.82 -7.80 -6.12
N SER A 60 -8.18 -6.63 -6.03
CA SER A 60 -6.73 -6.51 -6.26
C SER A 60 -5.91 -6.22 -5.00
N GLN A 61 -6.57 -5.95 -3.87
CA GLN A 61 -5.89 -5.50 -2.67
C GLN A 61 -6.26 -6.33 -1.44
N PHE A 62 -5.36 -6.35 -0.46
CA PHE A 62 -5.68 -6.89 0.85
C PHE A 62 -6.72 -6.00 1.55
N PHE A 63 -7.68 -6.62 2.22
CA PHE A 63 -8.67 -5.93 3.02
C PHE A 63 -9.07 -6.80 4.21
N GLN A 64 -9.51 -6.13 5.28
CA GLN A 64 -10.14 -6.77 6.44
C GLN A 64 -11.63 -6.50 6.43
N VAL A 65 -12.38 -7.39 7.05
CA VAL A 65 -13.85 -7.37 7.06
C VAL A 65 -14.32 -7.41 8.50
N ALA A 66 -15.40 -6.69 8.79
CA ALA A 66 -16.10 -6.73 10.06
C ALA A 66 -17.60 -6.68 9.83
N PHE A 67 -18.41 -7.17 10.76
CA PHE A 67 -19.82 -6.79 10.79
C PHE A 67 -19.93 -5.35 11.31
N LYS A 68 -20.86 -4.57 10.74
CA LYS A 68 -20.96 -3.13 11.03
C LYS A 68 -21.31 -2.83 12.50
N ASN A 69 -22.10 -3.68 13.12
CA ASN A 69 -22.46 -3.62 14.54
C ASN A 69 -21.24 -3.81 15.46
N GLU A 70 -20.28 -4.65 15.07
CA GLU A 70 -19.05 -4.92 15.82
C GLU A 70 -17.97 -3.86 15.54
N PHE A 71 -18.00 -3.27 14.35
CA PHE A 71 -17.04 -2.24 13.95
C PHE A 71 -17.30 -0.87 14.59
N GLN A 72 -18.58 -0.55 14.87
CA GLN A 72 -19.01 0.71 15.48
C GLN A 72 -19.01 0.58 17.01
N GLY A 73 -17.96 1.06 17.67
CA GLY A 73 -17.90 1.18 19.13
C GLY A 73 -18.57 2.46 19.65
N VAL A 74 -18.72 2.53 20.98
CA VAL A 74 -19.37 3.66 21.70
C VAL A 74 -18.66 5.01 21.45
N HIS A 75 -17.37 5.00 21.08
CA HIS A 75 -16.56 6.19 20.81
C HIS A 75 -16.06 6.27 19.35
N GLY A 76 -16.73 5.62 18.41
CA GLY A 76 -16.37 5.61 17.00
C GLY A 76 -15.92 4.23 16.50
N TYR A 77 -15.32 4.20 15.31
CA TYR A 77 -14.89 2.97 14.66
C TYR A 77 -13.68 2.35 15.39
N GLN A 78 -13.90 1.34 16.23
CA GLN A 78 -12.88 0.69 17.06
C GLN A 78 -12.43 -0.68 16.53
N GLY A 79 -12.89 -1.09 15.34
CA GLY A 79 -12.15 -2.03 14.50
C GLY A 79 -12.02 -3.46 15.02
N ALA A 80 -13.08 -4.05 15.60
CA ALA A 80 -13.12 -5.51 15.76
C ALA A 80 -13.30 -6.15 14.38
N PHE A 81 -12.19 -6.62 13.80
CA PHE A 81 -12.20 -7.33 12.51
C PHE A 81 -12.38 -8.83 12.72
N LEU A 82 -13.03 -9.47 11.75
CA LEU A 82 -13.12 -10.92 11.69
C LEU A 82 -11.74 -11.50 11.42
N THR A 83 -11.22 -12.23 12.40
CA THR A 83 -9.88 -12.81 12.37
C THR A 83 -9.88 -14.30 12.06
N THR A 84 -10.95 -15.02 12.40
CA THR A 84 -11.05 -16.47 12.23
C THR A 84 -12.36 -16.89 11.58
N SER A 85 -12.34 -18.06 10.93
CA SER A 85 -13.55 -18.65 10.35
C SER A 85 -14.57 -19.07 11.42
N GLU A 86 -14.13 -19.39 12.63
CA GLU A 86 -15.02 -19.69 13.75
C GLU A 86 -15.75 -18.44 14.23
N GLU A 87 -15.03 -17.33 14.44
CA GLU A 87 -15.61 -16.03 14.79
C GLU A 87 -16.66 -15.58 13.76
N LEU A 88 -16.33 -15.68 12.47
CA LEU A 88 -17.29 -15.40 11.39
C LEU A 88 -18.57 -16.23 11.53
N ARG A 89 -18.44 -17.53 11.78
CA ARG A 89 -19.60 -18.43 11.88
C ARG A 89 -20.46 -18.12 13.10
N LEU A 90 -19.85 -17.75 14.22
CA LEU A 90 -20.57 -17.37 15.44
C LEU A 90 -21.28 -16.03 15.25
N SER A 91 -20.57 -15.01 14.79
CA SER A 91 -21.13 -13.68 14.53
C SER A 91 -22.20 -13.68 13.44
N PHE A 92 -22.09 -14.57 12.44
CA PHE A 92 -23.10 -14.71 11.38
C PHE A 92 -24.45 -15.25 11.89
N GLN A 93 -24.45 -16.12 12.91
CA GLN A 93 -25.69 -16.72 13.43
C GLN A 93 -26.63 -15.69 14.07
N SER A 94 -26.07 -14.61 14.62
CA SER A 94 -26.83 -13.53 15.26
C SER A 94 -27.22 -12.41 14.28
N GLN A 95 -26.87 -12.52 12.99
CA GLN A 95 -27.14 -11.47 12.01
C GLN A 95 -28.61 -11.42 11.59
N PRO A 96 -29.14 -10.21 11.33
CA PRO A 96 -30.47 -10.04 10.77
C PRO A 96 -30.53 -10.47 9.30
N SER A 97 -31.74 -10.45 8.72
CA SER A 97 -31.97 -10.82 7.31
C SER A 97 -31.22 -9.95 6.30
N VAL A 98 -30.88 -8.71 6.67
CA VAL A 98 -30.04 -7.79 5.89
C VAL A 98 -28.70 -7.66 6.60
N ILE A 99 -27.64 -8.14 5.97
CA ILE A 99 -26.31 -8.19 6.58
C ILE A 99 -25.58 -6.89 6.25
N GLU A 100 -24.99 -6.25 7.26
CA GLU A 100 -24.17 -5.05 7.06
C GLU A 100 -22.71 -5.36 7.37
N LEU A 101 -21.86 -5.26 6.35
CA LEU A 101 -20.42 -5.47 6.44
C LEU A 101 -19.66 -4.16 6.29
N VAL A 102 -18.53 -4.10 6.98
CA VAL A 102 -17.50 -3.08 6.82
C VAL A 102 -16.29 -3.74 6.19
N VAL A 103 -15.73 -3.10 5.16
CA VAL A 103 -14.49 -3.52 4.50
C VAL A 103 -13.47 -2.40 4.63
N VAL A 104 -12.34 -2.67 5.26
CA VAL A 104 -11.25 -1.69 5.38
C VAL A 104 -10.17 -1.97 4.36
N LYS A 105 -9.85 -0.92 3.59
CA LYS A 105 -8.78 -0.90 2.61
C LYS A 105 -7.46 -0.42 3.16
N TYR A 106 -6.39 -1.07 2.70
CA TYR A 106 -5.02 -0.77 3.09
C TYR A 106 -4.13 -0.56 1.86
N THR A 107 -3.33 0.50 1.89
CA THR A 107 -2.20 0.64 0.96
C THR A 107 -1.15 -0.42 1.24
N LYS A 108 -0.25 -0.70 0.28
CA LYS A 108 0.89 -1.60 0.51
C LYS A 108 1.75 -1.20 1.71
N ALA A 109 1.95 0.11 1.94
CA ALA A 109 2.72 0.59 3.10
C ALA A 109 2.01 0.23 4.42
N GLN A 110 0.70 0.47 4.51
CA GLN A 110 -0.10 0.10 5.69
C GLN A 110 -0.18 -1.42 5.86
N ALA A 111 -0.32 -2.17 4.77
CA ALA A 111 -0.36 -3.63 4.78
C ALA A 111 0.94 -4.26 5.31
N LYS A 112 2.11 -3.64 5.09
CA LYS A 112 3.37 -4.11 5.69
C LYS A 112 3.33 -4.03 7.22
N LEU A 113 2.75 -2.96 7.77
CA LEU A 113 2.63 -2.78 9.22
C LEU A 113 1.65 -3.77 9.85
N LEU A 114 0.67 -4.23 9.08
CA LEU A 114 -0.32 -5.22 9.50
C LEU A 114 0.25 -6.63 9.67
N HIS A 115 1.47 -6.92 9.19
CA HIS A 115 2.03 -8.29 9.22
C HIS A 115 2.08 -8.91 10.63
N GLN A 116 2.20 -8.08 11.67
CA GLN A 116 2.23 -8.54 13.07
C GLN A 116 0.85 -8.55 13.75
N LEU A 117 -0.15 -7.93 13.13
CA LEU A 117 -1.49 -7.69 13.70
C LEU A 117 -2.56 -8.60 13.10
N VAL A 118 -2.27 -9.20 11.94
CA VAL A 118 -3.21 -10.02 11.16
C VAL A 118 -3.16 -11.48 11.60
N SER A 119 -4.31 -12.15 11.57
CA SER A 119 -4.42 -13.55 12.00
C SER A 119 -3.67 -14.51 11.06
N LYS A 120 -3.43 -15.74 11.52
CA LYS A 120 -2.81 -16.80 10.71
C LYS A 120 -3.66 -17.16 9.47
N GLU A 121 -4.99 -17.04 9.55
CA GLU A 121 -5.89 -17.31 8.41
C GLU A 121 -5.79 -16.22 7.34
N GLU A 122 -5.58 -14.96 7.75
CA GLU A 122 -5.51 -13.82 6.85
C GLU A 122 -4.08 -13.59 6.28
N LEU A 123 -3.05 -14.10 6.97
CA LEU A 123 -1.64 -13.92 6.60
C LEU A 123 -1.30 -14.34 5.15
N PRO A 124 -1.80 -15.47 4.61
CA PRO A 124 -1.52 -15.84 3.22
C PRO A 124 -2.03 -14.79 2.22
N GLY A 125 -3.22 -14.23 2.47
CA GLY A 125 -3.78 -13.17 1.63
C GLY A 125 -2.98 -11.87 1.71
N LEU A 126 -2.47 -11.53 2.90
CA LEU A 126 -1.60 -10.37 3.10
C LEU A 126 -0.27 -10.53 2.34
N VAL A 127 0.39 -11.68 2.51
CA VAL A 127 1.66 -11.99 1.84
C VAL A 127 1.49 -11.95 0.32
N GLY A 128 0.43 -12.59 -0.20
CA GLY A 128 0.11 -12.57 -1.63
C GLY A 128 -0.09 -11.15 -2.18
N TYR A 129 -0.78 -10.27 -1.43
CA TYR A 129 -0.93 -8.87 -1.83
C TYR A 129 0.39 -8.10 -1.80
N LEU A 130 1.23 -8.29 -0.78
CA LEU A 130 2.52 -7.63 -0.69
C LEU A 130 3.45 -8.03 -1.85
N GLN A 131 3.44 -9.31 -2.22
CA GLN A 131 4.19 -9.87 -3.34
C GLN A 131 3.61 -9.52 -4.72
N SER A 132 2.32 -9.21 -4.81
CA SER A 132 1.69 -8.89 -6.10
C SER A 132 2.32 -7.66 -6.76
N VAL A 133 2.86 -7.81 -7.97
CA VAL A 133 3.31 -6.67 -8.77
C VAL A 133 2.08 -5.96 -9.34
N ARG A 134 2.08 -4.62 -9.38
CA ARG A 134 0.95 -3.87 -9.97
C ARG A 134 0.81 -4.31 -11.43
N LYS A 135 -0.25 -5.05 -11.77
CA LYS A 135 -0.59 -5.43 -13.16
C LYS A 135 -0.78 -4.22 -14.10
N ASN A 136 -1.03 -3.03 -13.52
CA ASN A 136 -1.16 -1.76 -14.24
C ASN A 136 -0.15 -0.72 -13.73
N ALA A 137 1.08 -1.13 -13.37
CA ALA A 137 2.16 -0.15 -13.56
C ALA A 137 2.13 0.14 -15.06
N PRO A 138 2.02 1.41 -15.52
CA PRO A 138 2.34 1.68 -16.90
C PRO A 138 3.71 1.05 -17.12
N GLU A 139 3.78 0.07 -18.02
CA GLU A 139 5.04 -0.24 -18.67
C GLU A 139 5.44 1.11 -19.27
N ARG A 140 6.27 1.86 -18.55
CA ARG A 140 7.19 2.74 -19.26
C ARG A 140 8.06 1.76 -20.01
N GLU A 141 7.64 1.44 -21.23
CA GLU A 141 8.60 1.29 -22.31
C GLU A 141 9.38 2.60 -22.31
N GLU A 142 10.41 2.71 -21.46
CA GLU A 142 11.52 3.60 -21.76
C GLU A 142 12.07 3.02 -23.05
N SER A 143 11.56 3.51 -24.19
CA SER A 143 12.13 3.16 -25.48
C SER A 143 13.60 3.55 -25.38
N GLU A 144 14.50 2.71 -25.93
CA GLU A 144 15.92 3.07 -25.97
C GLU A 144 16.13 4.47 -26.59
N GLU A 145 15.20 4.93 -27.44
CA GLU A 145 15.17 6.31 -27.97
C GLU A 145 14.89 7.39 -26.90
N GLU A 146 14.06 7.13 -25.87
CA GLU A 146 13.88 8.07 -24.76
C GLU A 146 15.10 8.09 -23.82
N ALA A 147 15.74 6.94 -23.59
CA ALA A 147 16.97 6.85 -22.80
C ALA A 147 18.17 7.51 -23.52
N ILE A 148 18.27 7.32 -24.85
CA ILE A 148 19.26 7.99 -25.72
C ILE A 148 18.95 9.48 -25.81
N GLY A 149 17.69 9.87 -25.99
CA GLY A 149 17.27 11.28 -26.02
C GLY A 149 17.47 12.00 -24.69
N PHE A 150 17.37 11.29 -23.56
CA PHE A 150 17.72 11.82 -22.24
C PHE A 150 19.24 11.94 -22.08
N ALA A 151 20.02 10.91 -22.43
CA ALA A 151 21.48 10.96 -22.39
C ALA A 151 22.07 12.04 -23.31
N GLU A 152 21.47 12.26 -24.49
CA GLU A 152 21.86 13.32 -25.41
C GLU A 152 21.41 14.71 -24.95
N ARG A 153 20.20 14.87 -24.39
CA ARG A 153 19.77 16.14 -23.77
C ARG A 153 20.68 16.61 -22.65
N TYR A 154 21.26 15.67 -21.88
CA TYR A 154 22.14 16.00 -20.77
C TYR A 154 23.63 16.03 -21.12
N LYS A 155 24.04 15.58 -22.32
CA LYS A 155 25.40 15.79 -22.84
C LYS A 155 25.75 17.28 -22.96
N ASP A 156 24.79 18.10 -23.39
CA ASP A 156 24.99 19.56 -23.53
C ASP A 156 24.76 20.34 -22.23
N VAL A 157 24.10 19.73 -21.22
CA VAL A 157 23.86 20.31 -19.89
C VAL A 157 25.00 20.01 -18.92
N TYR A 158 25.82 18.99 -19.21
CA TYR A 158 27.10 18.75 -18.56
C TYR A 158 28.29 18.99 -19.49
N PRO A 159 28.54 20.22 -19.96
CA PRO A 159 29.81 20.50 -20.60
C PRO A 159 30.84 20.79 -19.50
N GLU A 160 32.08 20.46 -19.79
CA GLU A 160 33.32 20.69 -19.01
C GLU A 160 33.41 22.05 -18.26
N LYS A 161 32.59 23.03 -18.63
CA LYS A 161 32.36 24.30 -17.92
C LYS A 161 31.88 24.11 -16.47
N MET A 162 31.13 23.05 -16.14
CA MET A 162 30.69 22.80 -14.76
C MET A 162 31.86 22.32 -13.89
N PHE A 163 32.72 21.45 -14.43
CA PHE A 163 33.95 21.00 -13.77
C PHE A 163 35.00 22.11 -13.67
N GLN A 164 35.12 23.00 -14.67
CA GLN A 164 35.96 24.21 -14.57
C GLN A 164 35.48 25.19 -13.49
N LYS A 165 34.16 25.26 -13.23
CA LYS A 165 33.60 26.09 -12.14
C LYS A 165 33.82 25.49 -10.75
N ILE A 166 33.81 24.17 -10.61
CA ILE A 166 34.10 23.49 -9.34
C ILE A 166 35.55 23.74 -8.89
N GLY A 167 36.49 23.91 -9.83
CA GLY A 167 37.86 24.34 -9.53
C GLY A 167 38.00 25.75 -8.90
N ASN A 168 36.96 26.58 -9.00
CA ASN A 168 36.92 27.94 -8.43
C ASN A 168 36.01 28.05 -7.18
N GLY A 169 35.60 26.91 -6.61
CA GLY A 169 34.67 26.84 -5.48
C GLY A 169 33.21 26.78 -5.92
N LEU A 170 32.40 26.08 -5.11
CA LEU A 170 30.96 25.93 -5.34
C LEU A 170 30.22 27.28 -5.18
N PRO A 171 29.15 27.54 -5.95
CA PRO A 171 28.36 28.77 -5.81
C PRO A 171 27.78 28.91 -4.40
N ALA A 172 27.87 30.11 -3.83
CA ALA A 172 27.29 30.40 -2.51
C ALA A 172 25.79 30.09 -2.48
N GLY A 173 25.35 29.27 -1.51
CA GLY A 173 23.95 28.85 -1.34
C GLY A 173 23.62 27.45 -1.88
N TRP A 174 24.59 26.72 -2.43
CA TRP A 174 24.40 25.30 -2.77
C TRP A 174 24.54 24.42 -1.52
N PRO A 175 23.56 23.55 -1.21
CA PRO A 175 23.67 22.63 -0.09
C PRO A 175 24.72 21.56 -0.42
N VAL A 176 25.84 21.60 0.32
CA VAL A 176 26.91 20.61 0.26
C VAL A 176 26.67 19.61 1.37
N VAL A 177 26.66 18.31 1.03
CA VAL A 177 26.64 17.23 2.00
C VAL A 177 28.05 16.69 2.11
N ASP A 178 28.63 16.76 3.30
CA ASP A 178 29.94 16.17 3.58
C ASP A 178 29.74 14.71 4.00
N LEU A 179 30.20 13.78 3.16
CA LEU A 179 30.02 12.35 3.38
C LEU A 179 31.11 11.75 4.29
N GLN A 180 32.00 12.58 4.84
CA GLN A 180 33.07 12.13 5.73
C GLN A 180 32.58 11.51 7.05
N GLU A 181 31.42 11.92 7.58
CA GLU A 181 30.95 11.43 8.88
C GLU A 181 30.22 10.09 8.82
N GLU A 182 29.65 9.68 7.68
CA GLU A 182 28.83 8.46 7.61
C GLU A 182 29.58 7.20 7.16
N PHE A 183 30.73 7.33 6.48
CA PHE A 183 31.41 6.17 5.89
C PHE A 183 32.93 6.27 6.07
N GLU A 184 33.46 5.60 7.11
CA GLU A 184 34.91 5.45 7.32
C GLU A 184 35.58 4.87 6.06
N GLY A 185 36.42 5.69 5.41
CA GLY A 185 37.33 5.23 4.34
C GLY A 185 37.04 5.73 2.92
N PHE A 186 35.97 6.50 2.69
CA PHE A 186 35.74 7.10 1.37
C PHE A 186 36.22 8.56 1.34
N THR A 187 37.11 8.89 0.39
CA THR A 187 37.45 10.28 0.07
C THR A 187 36.19 11.03 -0.34
N GLY A 188 35.78 12.00 0.48
CA GLY A 188 34.51 12.72 0.33
C GLY A 188 34.35 13.34 -1.06
N VAL A 189 33.28 12.93 -1.77
CA VAL A 189 32.88 13.51 -3.05
C VAL A 189 31.71 14.45 -2.78
N GLN A 190 31.92 15.74 -3.03
CA GLN A 190 30.85 16.74 -2.91
C GLN A 190 29.94 16.63 -4.13
N VAL A 191 28.67 16.28 -3.90
CA VAL A 191 27.67 16.13 -4.95
C VAL A 191 26.45 17.02 -4.69
N PRO A 192 25.83 17.59 -5.74
CA PRO A 192 24.57 18.30 -5.61
C PRO A 192 23.49 17.41 -4.99
N LEU A 193 22.67 17.97 -4.10
CA LEU A 193 21.63 17.23 -3.36
C LEU A 193 20.64 16.47 -4.28
N GLY A 194 20.36 17.01 -5.47
CA GLY A 194 19.53 16.34 -6.46
C GLY A 194 20.16 15.03 -6.96
N ILE A 195 21.47 15.03 -7.22
CA ILE A 195 22.22 13.85 -7.65
C ILE A 195 22.34 12.86 -6.49
N TYR A 196 22.64 13.33 -5.28
CA TYR A 196 22.71 12.49 -4.09
C TYR A 196 21.41 11.70 -3.85
N ARG A 197 20.25 12.35 -3.98
CA ARG A 197 18.94 11.70 -3.84
C ARG A 197 18.71 10.61 -4.88
N GLU A 198 19.16 10.80 -6.12
CA GLU A 198 19.03 9.78 -7.16
C GLU A 198 20.04 8.64 -6.95
N CYS A 199 21.27 8.93 -6.53
CA CYS A 199 22.26 7.91 -6.17
C CYS A 199 21.78 7.03 -4.99
N LEU A 200 21.14 7.61 -3.97
CA LEU A 200 20.57 6.84 -2.86
C LEU A 200 19.44 5.90 -3.30
N LYS A 201 18.59 6.33 -4.23
CA LYS A 201 17.55 5.46 -4.81
C LYS A 201 18.17 4.28 -5.57
N PHE A 202 19.32 4.49 -6.21
CA PHE A 202 20.05 3.45 -6.92
C PHE A 202 20.77 2.49 -5.97
N ALA A 203 21.43 3.01 -4.92
CA ALA A 203 22.10 2.21 -3.90
C ALA A 203 21.11 1.35 -3.08
N ALA A 204 19.93 1.89 -2.78
CA ALA A 204 18.86 1.15 -2.09
C ALA A 204 18.34 -0.04 -2.93
N LYS A 205 18.47 0.00 -4.26
CA LYS A 205 18.17 -1.15 -5.13
C LYS A 205 19.27 -2.20 -5.10
N LEU A 206 20.55 -1.79 -5.09
CA LEU A 206 21.69 -2.71 -5.07
C LEU A 206 21.82 -3.50 -3.76
N ASN A 207 21.43 -2.92 -2.62
CA ASN A 207 21.42 -3.62 -1.32
C ASN A 207 20.16 -4.48 -1.08
N SER A 208 19.31 -4.62 -2.09
CA SER A 208 18.08 -5.42 -2.03
C SER A 208 18.11 -6.69 -2.89
N GLU A 209 19.28 -7.00 -3.47
CA GLU A 209 19.66 -8.30 -4.05
C GLU A 209 20.58 -9.05 -3.09
#